data_AF-A0A933M8R6-F1
#
_entry.id   AF-A0A933M8R6-F1
#
_cell.length_a   1.000
_cell.length_b   1.000
_cell.length_c   1.000
_cell.angle_alpha   90.00
_cell.angle_beta   90.00
_cell.angle_gamma   90.00
#
_symmetry.space_group_name_H-M   'P 1'
#
loop_
_entity.id
_entity.type
_entity.pdbx_description
1 polymer ?
#
loop_
_entity_poly.entity_id
_entity_poly.type
_entity_poly.pdbx_seq_one_letter_code
_entity_poly.pdbx_strand_id
1 'polypeptide(L)'
;MTAYSAGLRVGEVVRLKVSDMDSKRMQIRVTAGKGAKDRYTLLSETTLTILRDYFRAFKPKDWLFPGEKRGEHLAESSAERVFKDSLKKAGMTKPATFHTLRHSFATHLLEDGVDMRYIQELLGHGNIRTTERYTHISESALGRIKSPMDKLNPTRGVRNGALGR
;
A
#
# COMPACT_ATOMS: atom_id res chain seq x y z
N MET A 1 4.00 -3.48 -10.38
CA MET A 1 4.47 -2.30 -9.61
C MET A 1 3.30 -1.55 -8.98
N THR A 2 2.44 -0.90 -9.76
CA THR A 2 1.33 -0.06 -9.24
C THR A 2 0.45 -0.75 -8.20
N ALA A 3 0.07 -2.01 -8.42
CA ALA A 3 -0.75 -2.77 -7.47
C ALA A 3 -0.11 -2.91 -6.08
N TYR A 4 1.15 -3.33 -6.04
CA TYR A 4 1.91 -3.53 -4.80
C TYR A 4 2.23 -2.19 -4.13
N SER A 5 2.78 -1.21 -4.85
CA SER A 5 3.24 0.04 -4.22
C SER A 5 2.13 0.92 -3.62
N ALA A 6 0.88 0.64 -3.96
CA ALA A 6 -0.28 1.43 -3.57
C ALA A 6 -1.39 0.58 -2.91
N GLY A 7 -1.15 -0.73 -2.71
CA GLY A 7 -2.10 -1.64 -2.09
C GLY A 7 -3.42 -1.79 -2.84
N LEU A 8 -3.45 -1.72 -4.16
CA LEU A 8 -4.69 -1.71 -4.95
C LEU A 8 -5.25 -3.12 -5.23
N ARG A 9 -6.58 -3.23 -5.32
CA ARG A 9 -7.26 -4.42 -5.86
C ARG A 9 -7.10 -4.47 -7.38
N VAL A 10 -7.20 -5.65 -8.00
CA VAL A 10 -7.09 -5.77 -9.47
C VAL A 10 -8.09 -4.88 -10.21
N GLY A 11 -9.35 -4.87 -9.79
CA GLY A 11 -10.39 -4.00 -10.35
C GLY A 11 -10.10 -2.50 -10.19
N GLU A 12 -9.40 -2.11 -9.12
CA GLU A 12 -8.99 -0.71 -8.91
C GLU A 12 -7.84 -0.36 -9.85
N VAL A 13 -6.84 -1.24 -9.99
CA VAL A 13 -5.68 -1.05 -10.87
C VAL A 13 -6.14 -0.85 -12.31
N VAL A 14 -6.98 -1.75 -12.82
CA VAL A 14 -7.38 -1.67 -14.23
C VAL A 14 -8.27 -0.46 -14.51
N ARG A 15 -9.02 0.03 -13.53
CA ARG A 15 -9.89 1.22 -13.65
C ARG A 15 -9.19 2.53 -13.27
N LEU A 16 -7.88 2.55 -13.08
CA LEU A 16 -7.15 3.81 -12.87
C LEU A 16 -7.21 4.66 -14.14
N LYS A 17 -7.50 5.95 -13.99
CA LYS A 17 -7.31 6.94 -15.04
C LYS A 17 -5.94 7.60 -14.93
N VAL A 18 -5.43 8.13 -16.03
CA VAL A 18 -4.21 8.95 -16.03
C VAL A 18 -4.36 10.12 -15.05
N SER A 19 -5.54 10.74 -15.01
CA SER A 19 -5.87 11.86 -14.13
C SER A 19 -5.90 11.52 -12.63
N ASP A 20 -5.90 10.24 -12.27
CA ASP A 20 -5.92 9.82 -10.87
C ASP A 20 -4.52 9.87 -10.23
N MET A 21 -3.47 10.08 -11.02
CA MET A 21 -2.09 10.21 -10.54
C MET A 21 -1.79 11.66 -10.15
N ASP A 22 -1.77 11.96 -8.85
CA ASP A 22 -1.32 13.25 -8.34
C ASP A 22 0.17 13.18 -7.99
N SER A 23 1.02 13.50 -8.97
CA SER A 23 2.47 13.55 -8.78
C SER A 23 2.98 14.73 -7.94
N LYS A 24 2.13 15.73 -7.64
CA LYS A 24 2.51 16.84 -6.74
C LYS A 24 2.36 16.44 -5.29
N ARG A 25 1.30 15.68 -4.98
CA ARG A 25 1.02 15.17 -3.64
C ARG A 25 1.56 13.76 -3.41
N MET A 26 2.12 13.13 -4.44
CA MET A 26 2.54 11.73 -4.45
C MET A 26 1.41 10.80 -3.97
N GLN A 27 0.24 10.98 -4.57
CA GLN A 27 -0.98 10.24 -4.24
C GLN A 27 -1.65 9.67 -5.49
N ILE A 28 -2.33 8.55 -5.30
CA ILE A 28 -3.23 7.93 -6.28
C ILE A 28 -4.65 8.08 -5.76
N ARG A 29 -5.54 8.71 -6.55
CA ARG A 29 -6.97 8.71 -6.28
C ARG A 29 -7.57 7.38 -6.71
N VAL A 30 -8.23 6.68 -5.80
CA VAL A 30 -8.99 5.47 -6.10
C VAL A 30 -10.47 5.84 -6.06
N THR A 31 -11.05 5.99 -7.24
CA THR A 31 -12.47 6.30 -7.38
C THR A 31 -13.30 5.08 -6.98
N ALA A 32 -14.23 5.26 -6.06
CA ALA A 32 -15.07 4.18 -5.59
C ALA A 32 -16.30 3.99 -6.51
N GLY A 33 -16.84 2.77 -6.54
CA GLY A 33 -18.09 2.48 -7.24
C GLY A 33 -19.29 3.20 -6.61
N LYS A 34 -20.47 3.08 -7.24
CA LYS A 34 -21.69 3.81 -6.84
C LYS A 34 -22.01 3.66 -5.35
N GLY A 35 -21.94 4.77 -4.62
CA GLY A 35 -22.31 4.88 -3.19
C GLY A 35 -21.15 4.78 -2.19
N ALA A 36 -19.94 4.45 -2.63
CA ALA A 36 -18.75 4.43 -1.78
C ALA A 36 -17.95 5.73 -1.90
N LYS A 37 -17.21 6.08 -0.84
CA LYS A 37 -16.34 7.26 -0.84
C LYS A 37 -15.03 6.94 -1.57
N ASP A 38 -14.59 7.88 -2.39
CA ASP A 38 -13.24 7.88 -2.95
C ASP A 38 -12.21 7.88 -1.82
N ARG A 39 -11.03 7.34 -2.11
CA ARG A 39 -9.89 7.39 -1.20
C ARG A 39 -8.61 7.73 -1.94
N TYR A 40 -7.61 8.14 -1.18
CA TYR A 40 -6.26 8.35 -1.70
C TYR A 40 -5.33 7.31 -1.10
N THR A 41 -4.43 6.78 -1.93
CA THR A 41 -3.35 5.90 -1.51
C THR A 41 -2.00 6.46 -1.98
N LEU A 42 -0.92 5.79 -1.62
CA LEU A 42 0.44 6.21 -1.90
C LEU A 42 0.78 6.09 -3.40
N LEU A 43 1.50 7.08 -3.93
CA LEU A 43 2.23 6.98 -5.18
C LEU A 43 3.72 6.89 -4.85
N SER A 44 4.32 5.72 -5.06
CA SER A 44 5.77 5.55 -4.93
C SER A 44 6.50 6.30 -6.05
N GLU A 45 7.61 6.97 -5.72
CA GLU A 45 8.50 7.62 -6.69
C GLU A 45 9.02 6.64 -7.76
N THR A 46 9.39 5.42 -7.34
CA THR A 46 9.82 4.36 -8.25
C THR A 46 8.71 3.98 -9.23
N THR A 47 7.48 3.80 -8.72
CA THR A 47 6.32 3.50 -9.57
C THR A 47 6.02 4.68 -10.51
N LEU A 48 6.09 5.92 -10.04
CA LEU A 48 5.88 7.10 -10.89
C LEU A 48 6.90 7.19 -12.02
N THR A 49 8.18 6.91 -11.76
CA THR A 49 9.22 6.87 -12.79
C THR A 49 8.89 5.85 -13.87
N ILE A 50 8.54 4.61 -13.48
CA ILE A 50 8.13 3.56 -14.42
C ILE A 50 6.87 3.96 -15.21
N LEU A 51 5.89 4.56 -14.55
CA LEU A 51 4.65 5.02 -15.20
C LEU A 51 4.91 6.16 -16.19
N ARG A 52 5.90 7.02 -15.96
CA ARG A 52 6.30 8.07 -16.91
C ARG A 52 6.91 7.47 -18.18
N ASP A 53 7.75 6.45 -18.05
CA ASP A 53 8.32 5.76 -19.21
C ASP A 53 7.25 5.01 -20.00
N TYR A 54 6.35 4.33 -19.28
CA TYR A 54 5.15 3.75 -19.86
C TYR A 54 4.29 4.80 -20.60
N PHE A 55 4.06 5.97 -20.00
CA PHE A 55 3.27 7.03 -20.62
C PHE A 55 3.92 7.56 -21.90
N ARG A 56 5.25 7.72 -21.93
CA ARG A 56 5.99 8.15 -23.13
C ARG A 56 5.86 7.16 -24.28
N ALA A 57 5.92 5.86 -23.96
CA ALA A 57 5.86 4.78 -24.94
C ALA A 57 4.44 4.56 -25.49
N PHE A 58 3.43 4.51 -24.62
CA PHE A 58 2.06 4.09 -25.00
C PHE A 58 1.07 5.25 -25.13
N LYS A 59 1.38 6.43 -24.55
CA LYS A 59 0.55 7.65 -24.59
C LYS A 59 -0.94 7.40 -24.28
N PRO A 60 -1.27 6.73 -23.16
CA PRO A 60 -2.66 6.54 -22.76
C PRO A 60 -3.37 7.88 -22.56
N LYS A 61 -4.65 7.97 -22.94
CA LYS A 61 -5.43 9.21 -22.87
C LYS A 61 -6.37 9.28 -21.66
N ASP A 62 -7.18 8.25 -21.46
CA ASP A 62 -8.16 8.19 -20.36
C ASP A 62 -7.72 7.18 -19.30
N TRP A 63 -7.86 5.88 -19.61
CA TRP A 63 -7.43 4.80 -18.73
C TRP A 63 -5.91 4.71 -18.70
N LEU A 64 -5.34 4.60 -17.50
CA LEU A 64 -3.91 4.38 -17.32
C LEU A 64 -3.49 3.06 -17.97
N PHE A 65 -4.34 2.03 -17.90
CA PHE A 65 -4.13 0.75 -18.59
C PHE A 65 -5.30 0.51 -19.55
N PRO A 66 -5.20 0.91 -20.82
CA PRO A 66 -6.26 0.75 -21.81
C PRO A 66 -6.47 -0.73 -22.17
N GLY A 67 -7.72 -1.08 -22.48
CA GLY A 67 -8.11 -2.37 -23.03
C GLY A 67 -7.88 -2.45 -24.55
N GLU A 68 -8.25 -3.58 -25.13
CA GLU A 68 -8.10 -3.83 -26.57
C GLU A 68 -8.97 -2.89 -27.41
N LYS A 69 -10.19 -2.62 -26.96
CA LYS A 69 -11.09 -1.68 -27.62
C LYS A 69 -10.92 -0.27 -27.07
N ARG A 70 -11.08 0.71 -27.95
CA ARG A 70 -11.02 2.13 -27.59
C ARG A 70 -12.09 2.46 -26.55
N GLY A 71 -11.67 3.13 -25.48
CA GLY A 71 -12.55 3.55 -24.38
C GLY A 71 -12.74 2.51 -23.29
N GLU A 72 -12.27 1.28 -23.49
CA GLU A 72 -12.26 0.24 -22.46
C GLU A 72 -10.95 0.28 -21.67
N HIS A 73 -11.03 -0.14 -20.41
CA HIS A 73 -9.86 -0.41 -19.61
C HIS A 73 -9.43 -1.88 -19.75
N LEU A 74 -8.22 -2.20 -19.29
CA LEU A 74 -7.74 -3.58 -19.23
C LEU A 74 -8.74 -4.47 -18.48
N ALA A 75 -9.02 -5.67 -18.98
CA ALA A 75 -9.87 -6.62 -18.26
C ALA A 75 -9.15 -7.15 -17.01
N GLU A 76 -9.90 -7.35 -15.92
CA GLU A 76 -9.34 -7.88 -14.66
C GLU A 76 -8.67 -9.26 -14.89
N SER A 77 -9.33 -10.13 -15.65
CA SER A 77 -8.81 -11.45 -16.02
C SER A 77 -7.51 -11.38 -16.83
N SER A 78 -7.35 -10.37 -17.69
CA SER A 78 -6.10 -10.16 -18.44
C SER A 78 -4.96 -9.77 -17.50
N ALA A 79 -5.21 -8.87 -16.55
CA ALA A 79 -4.22 -8.49 -15.55
C ALA A 79 -3.81 -9.69 -14.66
N GLU A 80 -4.77 -10.50 -14.22
CA GLU A 80 -4.52 -11.71 -13.44
C GLU A 80 -3.74 -12.76 -14.24
N ARG A 81 -4.07 -12.95 -15.52
CA ARG A 81 -3.35 -13.85 -16.41
C ARG A 81 -1.90 -13.42 -16.58
N VAL A 82 -1.66 -12.14 -16.88
CA VAL A 82 -0.29 -11.58 -17.01
C VAL A 82 0.49 -11.78 -15.72
N PHE A 83 -0.14 -11.60 -14.56
CA PHE A 83 0.51 -11.85 -13.27
C PHE A 83 0.86 -13.34 -13.09
N LYS A 84 -0.08 -14.25 -13.37
CA LYS A 84 0.16 -15.71 -13.28
C LYS A 84 1.30 -16.16 -14.20
N ASP A 85 1.35 -15.62 -15.41
CA ASP A 85 2.43 -15.94 -16.36
C ASP A 85 3.77 -15.35 -15.89
N SER A 86 3.75 -14.18 -15.25
CA SER A 86 4.95 -13.60 -14.63
C SER A 86 5.48 -14.44 -13.47
N LEU A 87 4.61 -15.02 -12.64
CA LEU A 87 5.02 -15.93 -11.57
C LEU A 87 5.72 -17.18 -12.12
N LYS A 88 5.16 -17.77 -13.18
CA LYS A 88 5.78 -18.93 -13.86
C LYS A 88 7.16 -18.58 -14.41
N LYS A 89 7.29 -17.43 -15.09
CA LYS A 89 8.56 -16.95 -15.63
C LYS A 89 9.60 -16.68 -14.55
N ALA A 90 9.17 -16.22 -13.38
CA ALA A 90 10.04 -15.99 -12.23
C ALA A 90 10.42 -17.28 -11.47
N GLY A 91 9.92 -18.46 -11.89
CA GLY A 91 10.18 -19.71 -11.19
C GLY A 91 9.52 -19.80 -9.80
N MET A 92 8.47 -19.02 -9.56
CA MET A 92 7.78 -19.00 -8.27
C MET A 92 7.01 -20.31 -8.05
N THR A 93 7.39 -21.04 -7.00
CA THR A 93 6.77 -22.32 -6.60
C THR A 93 5.64 -22.12 -5.58
N LYS A 94 5.69 -21.03 -4.79
CA LYS A 94 4.64 -20.72 -3.82
C LYS A 94 3.39 -20.18 -4.51
N PRO A 95 2.17 -20.60 -4.10
CA PRO A 95 0.94 -20.02 -4.61
C PRO A 95 0.87 -18.52 -4.35
N ALA A 96 0.67 -17.74 -5.40
CA ALA A 96 0.44 -16.30 -5.31
C ALA A 96 -0.61 -15.89 -6.34
N THR A 97 -1.44 -14.93 -5.97
CA THR A 97 -2.45 -14.30 -6.84
C THR A 97 -2.26 -12.80 -6.85
N PHE A 98 -3.01 -12.09 -7.69
CA PHE A 98 -2.96 -10.63 -7.70
C PHE A 98 -3.26 -10.03 -6.31
N HIS A 99 -4.14 -10.67 -5.54
CA HIS A 99 -4.45 -10.28 -4.17
C HIS A 99 -3.25 -10.38 -3.22
N THR A 100 -2.33 -11.33 -3.47
CA THR A 100 -1.09 -11.47 -2.69
C THR A 100 -0.27 -10.18 -2.71
N LEU A 101 -0.23 -9.45 -3.82
CA LEU A 101 0.49 -8.16 -3.89
C LEU A 101 -0.05 -7.13 -2.91
N ARG A 102 -1.38 -7.05 -2.77
CA ARG A 102 -2.05 -6.15 -1.82
C ARG A 102 -1.82 -6.59 -0.38
N HIS A 103 -1.85 -7.90 -0.12
CA HIS A 103 -1.49 -8.43 1.20
C HIS A 103 -0.05 -8.09 1.57
N SER A 104 0.91 -8.34 0.67
CA SER A 104 2.32 -8.00 0.91
C SER A 104 2.53 -6.52 1.20
N PHE A 105 1.84 -5.62 0.48
CA PHE A 105 1.87 -4.19 0.79
C PHE A 105 1.45 -3.88 2.23
N ALA A 106 0.30 -4.44 2.66
CA ALA A 106 -0.22 -4.22 4.00
C ALA A 106 0.73 -4.78 5.08
N THR A 107 1.23 -6.00 4.86
CA THR A 107 2.19 -6.65 5.75
C THR A 107 3.47 -5.85 5.88
N HIS A 108 4.08 -5.41 4.77
CA HIS A 108 5.34 -4.66 4.82
C HIS A 108 5.16 -3.30 5.51
N LEU A 109 4.05 -2.58 5.27
CA LEU A 109 3.78 -1.34 6.02
C LEU A 109 3.65 -1.60 7.53
N LEU A 110 3.01 -2.70 7.92
CA LEU A 110 2.88 -3.06 9.33
C LEU A 110 4.24 -3.44 9.95
N GLU A 111 5.05 -4.21 9.23
CA GLU A 111 6.43 -4.57 9.64
C GLU A 111 7.33 -3.34 9.79
N ASP A 112 7.14 -2.34 8.93
CA ASP A 112 7.77 -1.02 9.02
C ASP A 112 7.20 -0.14 10.16
N GLY A 113 6.21 -0.64 10.90
CA GLY A 113 5.63 0.01 12.08
C GLY A 113 4.58 1.06 11.78
N VAL A 114 3.99 1.07 10.57
CA VAL A 114 2.88 1.95 10.23
C VAL A 114 1.64 1.54 11.01
N ASP A 115 0.96 2.52 11.60
CA ASP A 115 -0.26 2.27 12.38
C ASP A 115 -1.35 1.62 11.51
N MET A 116 -1.99 0.61 12.07
CA MET A 116 -3.03 -0.17 11.42
C MET A 116 -4.16 0.70 10.83
N ARG A 117 -4.53 1.79 11.50
CA ARG A 117 -5.57 2.72 11.05
C ARG A 117 -5.18 3.41 9.75
N TYR A 118 -3.93 3.83 9.59
CA TYR A 118 -3.45 4.40 8.33
C TYR A 118 -3.42 3.35 7.21
N ILE A 119 -2.99 2.12 7.52
CA ILE A 119 -3.02 1.01 6.55
C ILE A 119 -4.46 0.76 6.07
N GLN A 120 -5.45 0.80 6.97
CA GLN A 120 -6.87 0.66 6.62
C GLN A 120 -7.38 1.74 5.69
N GLU A 121 -7.01 3.00 5.95
CA GLU A 121 -7.37 4.13 5.12
C GLU A 121 -6.80 3.99 3.71
N LEU A 122 -5.51 3.66 3.58
CA LEU A 122 -4.84 3.44 2.29
C LEU A 122 -5.52 2.31 1.50
N LEU A 123 -5.87 1.22 2.17
CA LEU A 123 -6.52 0.07 1.57
C LEU A 123 -8.02 0.30 1.31
N GLY A 124 -8.67 1.26 1.98
CA GLY A 124 -10.11 1.45 1.90
C GLY A 124 -10.88 0.28 2.49
N HIS A 125 -10.48 -0.17 3.67
CA HIS A 125 -11.21 -1.19 4.43
C HIS A 125 -12.23 -0.53 5.35
N GLY A 126 -13.53 -0.77 5.11
CA GLY A 126 -14.59 -0.26 5.99
C GLY A 126 -14.77 -1.05 7.30
N ASN A 127 -14.09 -2.21 7.44
CA ASN A 127 -14.16 -3.04 8.65
C ASN A 127 -12.75 -3.54 9.04
N ILE A 128 -12.41 -3.33 10.32
CA ILE A 128 -11.13 -3.69 10.92
C ILE A 128 -10.80 -5.18 10.85
N ARG A 129 -11.80 -6.07 10.83
CA ARG A 129 -11.63 -7.54 10.75
C ARG A 129 -10.83 -8.01 9.53
N THR A 130 -10.91 -7.29 8.41
CA THR A 130 -10.10 -7.60 7.21
C THR A 130 -8.61 -7.27 7.37
N THR A 131 -8.29 -6.50 8.41
CA THR A 131 -6.96 -5.97 8.72
C THR A 131 -6.40 -6.59 10.00
N GLU A 132 -7.26 -7.11 10.87
CA GLU A 132 -6.91 -7.99 12.00
C GLU A 132 -6.13 -9.24 11.58
N ARG A 133 -6.27 -9.71 10.33
CA ARG A 133 -5.40 -10.79 9.81
C ARG A 133 -3.91 -10.44 9.92
N TYR A 134 -3.54 -9.16 9.91
CA TYR A 134 -2.14 -8.73 9.96
C TYR A 134 -1.62 -8.51 11.40
N THR A 135 -2.48 -8.42 12.43
CA THR A 135 -2.04 -8.11 13.80
C THR A 135 -1.14 -9.18 14.41
N HIS A 136 -1.20 -10.43 13.94
CA HIS A 136 -0.29 -11.49 14.38
C HIS A 136 1.20 -11.19 14.09
N ILE A 137 1.50 -10.26 13.19
CA ILE A 137 2.86 -9.88 12.81
C ILE A 137 3.42 -8.78 13.76
N SER A 138 2.56 -8.15 14.56
CA SER A 138 2.86 -6.97 15.38
C SER A 138 3.34 -7.26 16.80
N GLU A 139 3.60 -8.51 17.20
CA GLU A 139 4.07 -8.82 18.57
C GLU A 139 5.37 -8.07 18.93
N SER A 140 6.18 -7.71 17.92
CA SER A 140 7.40 -6.89 18.09
C SER A 140 7.14 -5.40 18.38
N ALA A 141 5.92 -4.89 18.18
CA ALA A 141 5.57 -3.49 18.40
C ALA A 141 5.14 -3.20 19.84
N LEU A 142 4.57 -4.19 20.55
CA LEU A 142 4.13 -4.05 21.95
C LEU A 142 5.30 -3.68 22.87
N GLY A 143 6.49 -4.23 22.63
CA GLY A 143 7.70 -3.91 23.39
C GLY A 143 8.22 -2.48 23.19
N ARG A 144 7.72 -1.73 22.19
CA ARG A 144 8.14 -0.34 21.90
C ARG A 144 7.17 0.70 22.51
N ILE A 145 6.04 0.26 23.06
CA ILE A 145 5.04 1.15 23.65
C ILE A 145 5.57 1.61 25.02
N LYS A 146 5.93 2.89 25.11
CA LYS A 146 6.31 3.54 26.37
C LYS A 146 5.08 4.08 27.09
N SER A 147 5.05 3.96 28.41
CA SER A 147 3.94 4.52 29.19
C SER A 147 3.88 6.03 29.01
N PRO A 148 2.70 6.64 28.84
CA PRO A 148 2.55 8.08 28.92
C PRO A 148 3.10 8.66 30.24
N MET A 149 3.05 7.88 31.33
CA MET A 149 3.60 8.28 32.64
C MET A 149 5.13 8.49 32.59
N ASP A 150 5.84 7.70 31.78
CA ASP A 150 7.30 7.81 31.62
C ASP A 150 7.70 9.06 30.84
N LYS A 151 6.76 9.69 30.13
CA LYS A 151 6.95 10.99 29.47
C LYS A 151 6.62 12.16 30.38
N LEU A 152 5.85 11.93 31.44
CA LEU A 152 5.38 12.95 32.38
C LEU A 152 6.28 13.07 33.62
N ASN A 153 7.02 12.01 33.97
CA ASN A 153 8.03 12.05 35.02
C ASN A 153 9.43 11.96 34.40
N PRO A 154 10.08 13.10 34.06
CA PRO A 154 11.52 13.10 33.95
C PRO A 154 12.04 12.80 35.35
N THR A 155 12.53 11.59 35.59
CA THR A 155 13.25 11.25 36.81
C THR A 155 14.30 12.34 37.04
N ARG A 156 14.09 13.18 38.05
CA ARG A 156 15.15 14.02 38.63
C ARG A 156 16.28 13.05 38.91
N GLY A 157 17.39 13.24 38.20
CA GLY A 157 18.56 12.37 38.30
C GLY A 157 18.86 12.07 39.76
N VAL A 158 18.89 10.78 40.08
CA VAL A 158 19.47 10.29 41.33
C VAL A 158 20.91 10.78 41.32
N ARG A 159 21.19 11.88 42.04
CA ARG A 159 22.56 12.25 42.38
C ARG A 159 23.05 11.20 43.36
N ASN A 160 23.78 10.21 42.85
CA ASN A 160 24.68 9.40 43.65
C ASN A 160 25.74 10.35 44.26
N GLY A 161 25.48 10.81 45.48
CA GLY A 161 26.50 11.36 46.36
C GLY A 161 27.28 10.20 46.97
N ALA A 162 28.32 9.74 46.27
CA ALA A 162 29.33 8.86 46.85
C ALA A 162 30.22 9.66 47.82
N LEU A 163 30.51 9.03 48.96
CA LEU A 163 31.42 9.49 50.01
C LEU A 163 32.81 9.86 49.48
N GLY A 164 33.43 10.89 50.07
CA GLY A 164 34.82 11.26 49.80
C GLY A 164 35.38 12.33 50.74
N ARG A 165 35.79 11.86 51.93
CA ARG A 165 36.65 12.50 52.96
C ARG A 165 36.04 13.55 53.89
#